data_AF-M6RDB6-F1
#
_entry.id   AF-M6RDB6-F1
#
_cell.length_a   1.000
_cell.length_b   1.000
_cell.length_c   1.000
_cell.angle_alpha   90.00
_cell.angle_beta   90.00
_cell.angle_gamma   90.00
#
_symmetry.space_group_name_H-M   'P 1'
#
loop_
_entity.id
_entity.type
_entity.pdbx_description
1 polymer ?
#
loop_
_entity_poly.entity_id
_entity_poly.type
_entity_poly.pdbx_seq_one_letter_code
_entity_poly.pdbx_strand_id
1 'polypeptide(L)'
;MRFSAMGDVALMAPAIIAIAAKYTNIQLTIVTRGNYAPFFYNIPNVNVVGFNLKRYRGILGLYRLFLEINKLGPYEKVIDLHSSVRSRLISLLFSIRGIGVFRIVKGRKEKLRQIRQKKKILTPLPHTVDRYLKVFEHAGYPASARKGPWINVDPESKIFAKEFFESQNIQKKKVFGLALLRLQATP
;
A
#
# COMPACT_ATOMS: atom_id res chain seq x y z
N MET A 1 4.06 3.57 -4.86
CA MET A 1 3.91 4.48 -3.68
C MET A 1 2.48 4.43 -3.11
N ARG A 2 2.36 4.31 -1.78
CA ARG A 2 1.10 4.46 -1.00
C ARG A 2 1.42 4.79 0.45
N PHE A 3 0.87 5.89 0.94
CA PHE A 3 1.23 6.45 2.24
C PHE A 3 0.22 6.18 3.38
N SER A 4 -1.02 5.85 3.04
CA SER A 4 -2.15 5.67 3.97
C SER A 4 -3.36 5.18 3.18
N ALA A 5 -4.44 4.70 3.79
CA ALA A 5 -4.53 4.29 5.18
C ALA A 5 -3.94 2.88 5.38
N MET A 6 -3.77 2.44 6.63
CA MET A 6 -3.15 1.14 6.96
C MET A 6 -3.77 -0.02 6.18
N GLY A 7 -5.11 -0.13 6.17
CA GLY A 7 -5.82 -1.21 5.46
C GLY A 7 -5.56 -1.20 3.95
N ASP A 8 -5.55 -0.03 3.32
CA ASP A 8 -5.23 0.06 1.88
C ASP A 8 -3.77 -0.30 1.58
N VAL A 9 -2.84 0.03 2.49
CA VAL A 9 -1.44 -0.36 2.36
C VAL A 9 -1.31 -1.87 2.52
N ALA A 10 -2.01 -2.48 3.48
CA ALA A 10 -2.06 -3.93 3.63
C ALA A 10 -2.65 -4.62 2.38
N LEU A 11 -3.70 -4.04 1.78
CA LEU A 11 -4.29 -4.54 0.53
C LEU A 11 -3.35 -4.42 -0.70
N MET A 12 -2.24 -3.70 -0.60
CA MET A 12 -1.22 -3.77 -1.66
C MET A 12 -0.46 -5.09 -1.65
N ALA A 13 -0.28 -5.72 -0.50
CA ALA A 13 0.52 -6.93 -0.36
C ALA A 13 0.17 -8.04 -1.38
N PRO A 14 -1.11 -8.44 -1.58
CA PRO A 14 -1.45 -9.43 -2.60
C PRO A 14 -1.07 -9.01 -4.02
N ALA A 15 -1.20 -7.71 -4.36
CA ALA A 15 -0.82 -7.20 -5.67
C ALA A 15 0.71 -7.18 -5.86
N ILE A 16 1.46 -6.73 -4.85
CA ILE A 16 2.92 -6.72 -4.86
C ILE A 16 3.47 -8.14 -4.95
N ILE A 17 2.97 -9.08 -4.16
CA ILE A 17 3.39 -10.49 -4.20
C ILE A 17 3.14 -11.09 -5.59
N ALA A 18 1.99 -10.79 -6.20
CA ALA A 18 1.68 -11.27 -7.55
C ALA A 18 2.67 -10.74 -8.60
N ILE A 19 3.05 -9.46 -8.50
CA ILE A 19 4.02 -8.84 -9.41
C ILE A 19 5.42 -9.40 -9.17
N ALA A 20 5.90 -9.37 -7.93
CA ALA A 20 7.24 -9.84 -7.55
C ALA A 20 7.48 -11.28 -8.00
N ALA A 21 6.48 -12.15 -7.80
CA ALA A 21 6.60 -13.56 -8.15
C ALA A 21 6.44 -13.85 -9.65
N LYS A 22 5.81 -12.96 -10.44
CA LYS A 22 5.68 -13.14 -11.90
C LYS A 22 6.85 -12.50 -12.65
N TYR A 23 7.36 -11.38 -12.16
CA TYR A 23 8.43 -10.61 -12.77
C TYR A 23 9.64 -10.60 -11.84
N THR A 24 10.41 -11.68 -11.88
CA THR A 24 11.59 -11.86 -11.01
C THR A 24 12.79 -11.00 -11.44
N ASN A 25 12.77 -10.50 -12.68
CA ASN A 25 13.80 -9.67 -13.28
C ASN A 25 13.66 -8.18 -12.96
N ILE A 26 12.59 -7.76 -12.27
CA ILE A 26 12.40 -6.36 -11.88
C ILE A 26 12.60 -6.18 -10.38
N GLN A 27 13.21 -5.06 -9.99
CA GLN A 27 13.31 -4.63 -8.61
C GLN A 27 12.17 -3.65 -8.30
N LEU A 28 11.36 -3.95 -7.29
CA LEU A 28 10.31 -3.04 -6.82
C LEU A 28 10.80 -2.23 -5.63
N THR A 29 10.53 -0.92 -5.63
CA THR A 29 10.76 -0.06 -4.45
C THR A 29 9.42 0.46 -3.94
N ILE A 30 8.99 -0.01 -2.78
CA ILE A 30 7.75 0.41 -2.12
C ILE A 30 8.03 1.60 -1.22
N VAL A 31 7.48 2.73 -1.59
CA VAL A 31 7.49 3.94 -0.76
C VAL A 31 6.19 4.03 0.04
N THR A 32 6.29 3.95 1.37
CA THR A 32 5.16 3.99 2.32
C THR A 32 5.54 4.70 3.64
N ARG A 33 4.63 4.76 4.62
CA ARG A 33 4.97 5.14 5.99
C ARG A 33 5.77 4.03 6.67
N GLY A 34 6.77 4.38 7.48
CA GLY A 34 7.62 3.40 8.20
C GLY A 34 6.82 2.34 8.95
N ASN A 35 5.78 2.75 9.68
CA ASN A 35 4.92 1.83 10.45
C ASN A 35 4.15 0.81 9.59
N TYR A 36 4.10 0.97 8.27
CA TYR A 36 3.43 0.05 7.35
C TYR A 36 4.42 -0.79 6.54
N ALA A 37 5.72 -0.59 6.71
CA ALA A 37 6.74 -1.43 6.08
C ALA A 37 6.62 -2.92 6.42
N PRO A 38 6.25 -3.32 7.67
CA PRO A 38 6.13 -4.73 8.02
C PRO A 38 5.13 -5.54 7.18
N PHE A 39 4.14 -4.91 6.53
CA PHE A 39 3.21 -5.62 5.63
C PHE A 39 3.90 -6.24 4.41
N PHE A 40 5.10 -5.79 4.07
CA PHE A 40 5.86 -6.23 2.91
C PHE A 40 7.13 -6.99 3.30
N TYR A 41 7.19 -7.50 4.54
CA TYR A 41 8.33 -8.25 5.03
C TYR A 41 8.62 -9.48 4.17
N ASN A 42 9.90 -9.69 3.87
CA ASN A 42 10.42 -10.85 3.15
C ASN A 42 9.65 -11.18 1.86
N ILE A 43 9.34 -10.16 1.05
CA ILE A 43 8.91 -10.36 -0.34
C ILE A 43 10.17 -10.30 -1.21
N PRO A 44 10.48 -11.34 -2.01
CA PRO A 44 11.61 -11.31 -2.94
C PRO A 44 11.55 -10.09 -3.86
N ASN A 45 12.70 -9.62 -4.32
CA ASN A 45 12.84 -8.51 -5.28
C ASN A 45 12.03 -7.23 -4.95
N VAL A 46 11.70 -7.02 -3.68
CA VAL A 46 11.01 -5.84 -3.15
C VAL A 46 11.88 -5.17 -2.10
N ASN A 47 12.22 -3.91 -2.33
CA ASN A 47 12.81 -3.02 -1.34
C ASN A 47 11.69 -2.16 -0.74
N VAL A 48 11.63 -2.06 0.59
CA VAL A 48 10.57 -1.32 1.29
C VAL A 48 11.19 -0.13 2.01
N VAL A 49 10.76 1.06 1.59
CA VAL A 49 11.32 2.32 2.08
C VAL A 49 10.26 3.05 2.88
N GLY A 50 10.46 3.03 4.19
CA GLY A 50 9.58 3.65 5.17
C GLY A 50 9.94 5.10 5.44
N PHE A 51 9.01 6.03 5.20
CA PHE A 51 9.20 7.45 5.52
C PHE A 51 8.37 7.91 6.70
N ASN A 52 8.95 8.75 7.55
CA ASN A 52 8.18 9.55 8.51
C ASN A 52 7.63 10.80 7.81
N LEU A 53 6.43 10.69 7.24
CA LEU A 53 5.79 11.78 6.50
C LEU A 53 5.58 13.06 7.31
N LYS A 54 5.63 13.01 8.65
CA LYS A 54 5.55 14.21 9.49
C LYS A 54 6.74 15.15 9.29
N ARG A 55 7.89 14.64 8.82
CA ARG A 55 9.12 15.40 8.51
C ARG A 55 9.04 16.19 7.18
N TYR A 56 8.08 15.85 6.32
CA TYR A 56 7.96 16.39 4.96
C TYR A 56 6.66 17.20 4.82
N ARG A 57 6.64 18.38 5.45
CA ARG A 57 5.48 19.29 5.42
C ARG A 57 5.61 20.31 4.30
N GLY A 58 4.46 20.70 3.74
CA GLY A 58 4.38 21.68 2.66
C GLY A 58 5.04 21.19 1.35
N ILE A 59 5.13 22.10 0.38
CA ILE A 59 5.66 21.81 -0.95
C ILE A 59 7.16 21.53 -0.88
N LEU A 60 7.93 22.35 -0.16
CA LEU A 60 9.37 22.15 0.04
C LEU A 60 9.68 20.81 0.72
N GLY A 61 8.88 20.41 1.72
CA GLY A 61 9.03 19.11 2.35
C GLY A 61 8.79 17.97 1.37
N LEU A 62 7.77 18.05 0.51
CA LEU A 62 7.51 17.05 -0.51
C LEU A 62 8.58 17.01 -1.60
N TYR A 63 9.17 18.16 -1.94
CA TYR A 63 10.31 18.22 -2.85
C TYR A 63 11.54 17.52 -2.24
N ARG A 64 11.85 17.75 -0.96
CA ARG A 64 12.91 17.00 -0.25
C ARG A 64 12.64 15.49 -0.23
N LEU A 65 11.40 15.09 0.05
CA LEU A 65 11.00 13.69 -0.01
C LEU A 65 11.21 13.09 -1.40
N PHE A 66 10.83 13.83 -2.44
CA PHE A 66 11.08 13.43 -3.82
C PHE A 66 12.58 13.24 -4.10
N LEU A 67 13.43 14.19 -3.69
CA LEU A 67 14.89 14.08 -3.86
C LEU A 67 15.44 12.84 -3.13
N GLU A 68 14.99 12.57 -1.91
CA GLU A 68 15.40 11.37 -1.17
C GLU A 68 14.97 10.10 -1.88
N ILE A 69 13.72 10.01 -2.37
CA ILE A 69 13.26 8.86 -3.13
C ILE A 69 14.08 8.71 -4.42
N ASN A 70 14.29 9.78 -5.18
CA ASN A 70 15.03 9.77 -6.44
C ASN A 70 16.50 9.31 -6.28
N LYS A 71 17.09 9.48 -5.09
CA LYS A 71 18.46 9.01 -4.79
C LYS A 71 18.56 7.51 -4.56
N LEU A 72 17.45 6.82 -4.29
CA LEU A 72 17.47 5.39 -3.94
C LEU A 72 17.71 4.48 -5.15
N GLY A 73 17.57 5.00 -6.37
CA GLY A 73 17.93 4.27 -7.56
C GLY A 73 17.39 4.90 -8.83
N PRO A 74 17.87 4.45 -10.00
CA PRO A 74 17.22 4.75 -11.25
C PRO A 74 15.81 4.13 -11.25
N TYR A 75 14.82 4.90 -11.68
CA TYR A 75 13.45 4.41 -11.84
C TYR A 75 13.00 4.61 -13.28
N GLU A 76 12.50 3.54 -13.89
CA GLU A 76 11.91 3.61 -15.23
C GLU A 76 10.42 3.97 -15.18
N LYS A 77 9.72 3.52 -14.13
CA LYS A 77 8.27 3.69 -13.99
C LYS A 77 7.89 3.96 -12.54
N VAL A 78 6.94 4.87 -12.35
CA VAL A 78 6.33 5.19 -11.06
C VAL A 78 4.91 4.65 -11.00
N ILE A 79 4.65 3.80 -10.02
CA ILE A 79 3.31 3.26 -9.74
C ILE A 79 2.71 4.01 -8.54
N ASP A 80 1.83 4.99 -8.78
CA ASP A 80 1.08 5.72 -7.75
C ASP A 80 -0.26 5.05 -7.43
N LEU A 81 -0.23 4.13 -6.47
CA LEU A 81 -1.42 3.45 -5.93
C LEU A 81 -2.20 4.32 -4.94
N HIS A 82 -1.77 5.56 -4.71
CA HIS A 82 -2.32 6.42 -3.68
C HIS A 82 -3.17 7.55 -4.23
N SER A 83 -2.72 8.22 -5.30
CA SER A 83 -3.39 9.34 -5.97
C SER A 83 -4.02 10.34 -4.97
N SER A 84 -3.26 10.74 -3.95
CA SER A 84 -3.54 11.92 -3.11
C SER A 84 -2.82 13.13 -3.66
N VAL A 85 -3.08 14.31 -3.10
CA VAL A 85 -2.40 15.54 -3.50
C VAL A 85 -0.88 15.38 -3.36
N ARG A 86 -0.41 14.84 -2.23
CA ARG A 86 1.01 14.64 -1.95
C ARG A 86 1.66 13.65 -2.92
N SER A 87 1.04 12.50 -3.16
CA SER A 87 1.59 11.50 -4.09
C SER A 87 1.57 11.98 -5.54
N ARG A 88 0.55 12.77 -5.92
CA ARG A 88 0.49 13.38 -7.25
C ARG A 88 1.59 14.41 -7.48
N LEU A 89 1.93 15.22 -6.48
CA LEU A 89 3.05 16.15 -6.61
C LEU A 89 4.38 15.41 -6.81
N ILE A 90 4.66 14.39 -6.00
CA ILE A 90 5.87 13.56 -6.16
C ILE A 90 5.88 12.88 -7.54
N SER A 91 4.74 12.33 -7.96
CA SER A 91 4.60 11.71 -9.27
C SER A 91 4.81 12.70 -10.41
N LEU A 92 4.32 13.94 -10.28
CA LEU A 92 4.54 15.00 -11.26
C LEU A 92 6.03 15.32 -11.39
N LEU A 93 6.75 15.43 -10.28
CA LEU A 93 8.20 15.67 -10.28
C LEU A 93 8.97 14.56 -11.01
N PHE A 94 8.57 13.29 -10.85
CA PHE A 94 9.12 12.19 -11.65
C PHE A 94 8.75 12.29 -13.14
N SER A 95 7.51 12.65 -13.45
CA SER A 95 7.06 12.82 -14.83
C SER A 95 7.83 13.92 -15.57
N ILE A 96 8.16 15.02 -14.90
CA ILE A 96 8.97 16.11 -15.47
C ILE A 96 10.38 15.61 -15.83
N ARG A 97 10.88 14.59 -15.14
CA ARG A 97 12.16 13.93 -15.45
C ARG A 97 12.05 12.86 -16.55
N GLY A 98 10.92 12.77 -17.24
CA GLY A 98 10.69 11.80 -18.31
C GLY A 98 10.33 10.38 -17.84
N ILE A 99 10.09 10.17 -16.54
CA ILE A 99 9.78 8.84 -15.99
C ILE A 99 8.28 8.56 -16.15
N GLY A 100 7.93 7.39 -16.66
CA GLY A 100 6.52 7.00 -16.89
C GLY A 100 5.75 6.86 -15.59
N VAL A 101 4.59 7.53 -15.47
CA VAL A 101 3.77 7.53 -14.24
C VAL A 101 2.42 6.88 -14.48
N PHE A 102 2.12 5.84 -13.71
CA PHE A 102 0.85 5.11 -13.76
C PHE A 102 0.13 5.25 -12.41
N ARG A 103 -1.14 5.69 -12.45
CA ARG A 103 -1.88 6.06 -11.24
C ARG A 103 -3.16 5.24 -11.09
N ILE A 104 -3.54 4.97 -9.84
CA ILE A 104 -4.79 4.29 -9.55
C ILE A 104 -6.02 5.13 -9.94
N VAL A 105 -6.96 4.48 -10.61
CA VAL A 105 -8.33 4.99 -10.81
C VAL A 105 -9.21 4.57 -9.64
N LYS A 106 -9.47 5.51 -8.73
CA LYS A 106 -10.20 5.24 -7.47
C LYS A 106 -11.71 4.93 -7.64
N GLY A 107 -12.25 5.05 -8.85
CA GLY A 107 -13.68 4.82 -9.10
C GLY A 107 -14.61 5.80 -8.39
N ARG A 108 -14.18 7.05 -8.15
CA ARG A 108 -14.99 8.04 -7.40
C ARG A 108 -16.36 8.26 -8.04
N LYS A 109 -16.42 8.37 -9.37
CA LYS A 109 -17.67 8.53 -10.11
C LYS A 109 -18.59 7.31 -9.94
N GLU A 110 -18.06 6.09 -10.04
CA GLU A 110 -18.82 4.84 -9.83
C GLU A 110 -19.42 4.78 -8.42
N LYS A 111 -18.61 5.08 -7.40
CA LYS A 111 -19.05 5.11 -5.99
C LYS A 111 -20.14 6.15 -5.77
N LEU A 112 -19.98 7.35 -6.32
CA LEU A 112 -21.00 8.40 -6.26
C LEU A 112 -22.33 7.97 -6.90
N ARG A 113 -22.27 7.22 -8.01
CA ARG A 113 -23.48 6.69 -8.66
C ARG A 113 -24.25 5.67 -7.82
N GLN A 114 -23.60 5.00 -6.86
CA GLN A 114 -24.23 4.04 -5.95
C GLN A 114 -24.86 4.70 -4.73
N ILE A 115 -24.25 5.76 -4.22
CA ILE A 115 -24.72 6.44 -3.00
C ILE A 115 -25.69 7.60 -3.25
N ARG A 116 -25.96 7.95 -4.52
CA ARG A 116 -26.91 9.02 -4.87
C ARG A 116 -28.32 8.75 -4.32
N GLN A 117 -29.08 9.81 -4.00
CA GLN A 117 -30.41 9.65 -3.38
C GLN A 117 -31.44 9.00 -4.31
N LYS A 118 -31.50 9.41 -5.58
CA LYS A 118 -32.46 8.91 -6.58
C LYS A 118 -31.74 8.17 -7.71
N LYS A 119 -32.36 7.14 -8.30
CA LYS A 119 -31.83 6.35 -9.43
C LYS A 119 -30.41 5.78 -9.19
N LYS A 120 -30.23 5.08 -8.06
CA LYS A 120 -28.97 4.41 -7.71
C LYS A 120 -28.63 3.35 -8.75
N ILE A 121 -27.36 3.24 -9.11
CA ILE A 121 -26.86 2.17 -10.00
C ILE A 121 -26.03 1.21 -9.15
N LEU A 122 -26.69 0.24 -8.51
CA LEU A 122 -26.08 -0.73 -7.60
C LEU A 122 -25.43 -1.86 -8.41
N THR A 123 -24.12 -1.79 -8.58
CA THR A 123 -23.33 -2.77 -9.34
C THR A 123 -22.12 -3.17 -8.50
N PRO A 124 -21.68 -4.44 -8.53
CA PRO A 124 -20.45 -4.83 -7.86
C PRO A 124 -19.28 -3.97 -8.34
N LEU A 125 -18.58 -3.30 -7.42
CA LEU A 125 -17.39 -2.54 -7.75
C LEU A 125 -16.16 -3.44 -7.73
N PRO A 126 -15.19 -3.24 -8.63
CA PRO A 126 -13.90 -3.93 -8.57
C PRO A 126 -13.24 -3.80 -7.20
N HIS A 127 -12.70 -4.91 -6.71
CA HIS A 127 -12.00 -4.94 -5.44
C HIS A 127 -10.74 -4.06 -5.51
N THR A 128 -10.30 -3.51 -4.38
CA THR A 128 -9.15 -2.59 -4.36
C THR A 128 -7.87 -3.24 -4.87
N VAL A 129 -7.68 -4.53 -4.61
CA VAL A 129 -6.54 -5.32 -5.13
C VAL A 129 -6.55 -5.35 -6.66
N ASP A 130 -7.70 -5.58 -7.28
CA ASP A 130 -7.83 -5.58 -8.74
C ASP A 130 -7.52 -4.20 -9.31
N ARG A 131 -7.95 -3.14 -8.62
CA ARG A 131 -7.61 -1.76 -9.00
C ARG A 131 -6.11 -1.50 -8.91
N TYR A 132 -5.39 -2.09 -7.95
CA TYR A 132 -3.93 -2.00 -7.88
C TYR A 132 -3.27 -2.76 -9.02
N LEU A 133 -3.66 -4.00 -9.25
CA LEU A 133 -3.15 -4.83 -10.36
C LEU A 133 -3.39 -4.17 -11.71
N LYS A 134 -4.53 -3.50 -11.90
CA LYS A 134 -4.83 -2.74 -13.12
C LYS A 134 -3.84 -1.60 -13.38
N VAL A 135 -3.29 -0.97 -12.34
CA VAL A 135 -2.23 0.05 -12.52
C VAL A 135 -0.93 -0.59 -13.01
N PHE A 136 -0.57 -1.74 -12.47
CA PHE A 136 0.59 -2.50 -12.94
C PHE A 136 0.40 -2.99 -14.37
N GLU A 137 -0.80 -3.46 -14.72
CA GLU A 137 -1.16 -3.84 -16.09
C GLU A 137 -0.96 -2.66 -17.06
N HIS A 138 -1.48 -1.47 -16.74
CA HIS A 138 -1.26 -0.28 -17.57
C HIS A 138 0.22 0.11 -17.67
N ALA A 139 1.04 -0.25 -16.68
CA ALA A 139 2.49 -0.07 -16.70
C ALA A 139 3.23 -1.17 -17.48
N GLY A 140 2.53 -2.13 -18.08
CA GLY A 140 3.10 -3.26 -18.83
C GLY A 140 3.38 -4.51 -17.99
N TYR A 141 2.84 -4.59 -16.77
CA TYR A 141 3.05 -5.71 -15.84
C TYR A 141 1.72 -6.38 -15.43
N PRO A 142 0.97 -7.02 -16.35
CA PRO A 142 -0.26 -7.72 -16.02
C PRO A 142 -0.02 -8.88 -15.04
N ALA A 143 -0.78 -8.96 -13.96
CA ALA A 143 -0.76 -10.09 -13.03
C ALA A 143 -2.14 -10.29 -12.38
N SER A 144 -2.37 -11.47 -11.82
CA SER A 144 -3.58 -11.82 -11.09
C SER A 144 -3.27 -12.04 -9.61
N ALA A 145 -4.21 -11.71 -8.73
CA ALA A 145 -4.04 -11.94 -7.29
C ALA A 145 -3.82 -13.43 -7.01
N ARG A 146 -2.84 -13.74 -6.16
CA ARG A 146 -2.55 -15.11 -5.72
C ARG A 146 -3.39 -15.46 -4.49
N LYS A 147 -3.60 -16.76 -4.23
CA LYS A 147 -4.16 -17.22 -2.94
C LYS A 147 -3.18 -16.89 -1.81
N GLY A 148 -3.71 -16.56 -0.64
CA GLY A 148 -2.92 -16.21 0.54
C GLY A 148 -2.14 -17.39 1.13
N PRO A 149 -1.36 -17.17 2.19
CA PRO A 149 -1.30 -15.94 2.99
C PRO A 149 -0.60 -14.76 2.28
N TRP A 150 -1.07 -13.54 2.51
CA TRP A 150 -0.54 -12.32 1.87
C TRP A 150 0.34 -11.45 2.77
N ILE A 151 0.43 -11.79 4.05
CA ILE A 151 1.29 -11.10 5.01
C ILE A 151 2.23 -12.14 5.58
N ASN A 152 3.53 -11.94 5.35
CA ASN A 152 4.57 -12.70 5.99
C ASN A 152 4.89 -12.01 7.33
N VAL A 153 4.74 -12.75 8.42
CA VAL A 153 5.08 -12.24 9.75
C VAL A 153 6.53 -12.58 10.03
N ASP A 154 7.28 -11.55 10.42
CA ASP A 154 8.66 -11.66 10.88
C ASP A 154 8.80 -12.69 12.03
N PRO A 155 9.84 -13.55 12.04
CA PRO A 155 10.02 -14.56 13.07
C PRO A 155 10.08 -14.00 14.50
N GLU A 156 10.73 -12.86 14.74
CA GLU A 156 10.80 -12.25 16.07
C GLU A 156 9.40 -11.79 16.51
N SER A 157 8.62 -11.21 15.59
CA SER A 157 7.23 -10.85 15.86
C SER A 157 6.37 -12.07 16.23
N LYS A 158 6.64 -13.24 15.65
CA LYS A 158 5.96 -14.50 16.03
C LYS A 158 6.37 -14.99 17.42
N ILE A 159 7.65 -14.88 17.75
CA ILE A 159 8.19 -15.26 19.06
C ILE A 159 7.60 -14.33 20.13
N PHE A 160 7.67 -13.02 19.92
CA PHE A 160 7.08 -12.02 20.81
C PHE A 160 5.59 -12.28 21.05
N ALA A 161 4.82 -12.54 20.00
CA ALA A 161 3.40 -12.85 20.16
C ALA A 161 3.17 -14.12 20.99
N LYS A 162 4.01 -15.14 20.80
CA LYS A 162 3.94 -16.39 21.58
C LYS A 162 4.24 -16.12 23.06
N GLU A 163 5.33 -15.44 23.37
CA GLU A 163 5.73 -15.07 24.73
C GLU A 163 4.68 -14.20 25.41
N PHE A 164 4.10 -13.25 24.68
CA PHE A 164 3.01 -12.42 25.18
C PHE A 164 1.81 -13.27 25.61
N PHE A 165 1.34 -14.20 24.76
CA PHE A 165 0.21 -15.07 25.13
C PHE A 165 0.54 -16.01 26.29
N GLU A 166 1.77 -16.54 26.34
CA GLU A 166 2.24 -17.37 27.46
C GLU A 166 2.26 -16.57 28.77
N SER A 167 2.74 -15.32 28.76
CA SER A 167 2.73 -14.44 29.94
C SER A 167 1.32 -14.15 30.49
N GLN A 168 0.30 -14.23 29.63
CA GLN A 168 -1.09 -14.01 30.00
C GLN A 168 -1.82 -15.32 30.37
N ASN A 169 -1.12 -16.46 30.41
CA ASN A 169 -1.69 -17.79 30.58
C ASN A 169 -2.79 -18.13 29.54
N ILE A 170 -2.70 -17.55 28.34
CA ILE A 170 -3.68 -17.73 27.27
C ILE A 170 -3.26 -18.90 26.38
N GLN A 171 -4.03 -19.98 26.38
CA GLN A 171 -3.80 -21.12 25.50
C GLN A 171 -4.30 -20.85 24.07
N LYS A 172 -3.45 -21.12 23.05
CA LYS A 172 -3.69 -20.87 21.62
C LYS A 172 -5.08 -21.30 21.07
N LYS A 173 -5.71 -22.33 21.64
CA LYS A 173 -6.96 -22.92 21.11
C LYS A 173 -8.26 -22.27 21.64
N LYS A 174 -8.20 -21.31 22.57
CA LYS A 174 -9.39 -20.71 23.21
C LYS A 174 -9.45 -19.17 23.08
N VAL A 175 -8.77 -18.60 22.10
CA VAL A 175 -8.69 -17.14 21.96
C VAL A 175 -9.70 -16.65 20.93
N PHE A 176 -10.74 -15.98 21.39
CA PHE A 176 -11.55 -15.11 20.56
C PHE A 176 -10.97 -13.69 20.63
N GLY A 177 -10.41 -13.21 19.53
CA GLY A 177 -9.89 -11.85 19.43
C GLY A 177 -11.00 -10.87 19.05
N LEU A 178 -11.21 -9.84 19.85
CA LEU A 178 -12.14 -8.74 19.55
C LEU A 178 -11.36 -7.45 19.34
N ALA A 179 -11.42 -6.88 18.13
CA ALA A 179 -10.88 -5.57 17.85
C ALA A 179 -11.95 -4.50 18.07
N LEU A 180 -11.99 -3.90 19.26
CA LEU A 180 -12.89 -2.79 19.58
C LEU A 180 -12.24 -1.45 19.24
N LEU A 181 -12.95 -0.62 18.45
CA LEU A 181 -12.52 0.74 18.14
C LEU A 181 -13.25 1.72 19.08
N ARG A 182 -12.52 2.38 19.98
CA ARG A 182 -13.05 3.53 20.72
C ARG A 182 -12.87 4.77 19.84
N LEU A 183 -13.97 5.29 19.29
CA LEU A 183 -13.97 6.59 18.63
C LEU A 183 -13.81 7.67 19.71
N GLN A 184 -12.58 8.16 19.91
CA GLN A 184 -12.40 9.43 20.61
C GLN A 184 -12.85 10.53 19.65
N ALA A 185 -14.01 11.12 19.92
CA ALA A 185 -14.32 12.45 19.40
C ALA A 185 -13.28 13.40 20.01
N THR A 186 -12.33 13.87 19.20
CA THR A 186 -11.52 15.01 19.60
C THR A 186 -12.45 16.24 19.73
N PRO A 187 -12.31 17.04 20.79
CA PRO A 187 -13.10 18.26 20.98
C PRO A 187 -12.89 19.28 19.85
#